data_AF-A0A819IE23-F1
#
_entry.id   AF-A0A819IE23-F1
#
_cell.length_a   1.000
_cell.length_b   1.000
_cell.length_c   1.000
_cell.angle_alpha   90.00
_cell.angle_beta   90.00
_cell.angle_gamma   90.00
#
_symmetry.space_group_name_H-M   'P 1'
#
loop_
_entity.id
_entity.type
_entity.pdbx_description
1 polymer ?
#
loop_
_entity_poly.entity_id
_entity_poly.type
_entity_poly.pdbx_seq_one_letter_code
_entity_poly.pdbx_strand_id
1 'polypeptide(L)'
;MKTYFYLAILFPFFQSEEYFTGLPKSDSYPEIPPTQNDDKIKLSDPFLLKELIDEHEKELSNGSSISIFPDEYQTRVYIIPKGEHLIDCAHGDIWLWQYKGHAKANITTDTKEESTLDLEKMDSVYLHVHWTKFESKSNTNESNQY
;
A
#
# COMPACT_ATOMS: atom_id res chain seq x y z
N MET A 1 -11.77 3.47 -19.96
CA MET A 1 -12.68 4.55 -19.51
C MET A 1 -12.05 5.42 -18.40
N LYS A 2 -10.73 5.69 -18.41
CA LYS A 2 -10.04 6.54 -17.39
C LYS A 2 -9.52 7.87 -17.94
N THR A 3 -9.43 8.01 -19.27
CA THR A 3 -8.86 9.19 -19.94
C THR A 3 -9.80 10.42 -19.91
N TYR A 4 -11.10 10.23 -19.70
CA TYR A 4 -12.08 11.32 -19.83
C TYR A 4 -12.25 12.18 -18.55
N PHE A 5 -11.95 11.64 -17.37
CA PHE A 5 -12.18 12.37 -16.11
C PHE A 5 -11.14 13.47 -15.84
N TYR A 6 -9.86 13.22 -16.16
CA TYR A 6 -8.80 14.23 -16.01
C TYR A 6 -9.06 15.46 -16.89
N LEU A 7 -9.60 15.26 -18.09
CA LEU A 7 -9.97 16.36 -18.98
C LEU A 7 -11.17 17.14 -18.45
N ALA A 8 -12.16 16.47 -17.86
CA ALA A 8 -13.43 17.08 -17.48
C ALA A 8 -13.35 18.10 -16.33
N ILE A 9 -12.26 18.13 -15.55
CA ILE A 9 -12.09 19.06 -14.42
C ILE A 9 -10.94 20.02 -14.69
N LEU A 10 -9.78 19.51 -15.13
CA LEU A 10 -8.60 20.35 -15.33
C LEU A 10 -8.73 21.28 -16.53
N PHE A 11 -9.30 20.82 -17.66
CA PHE A 11 -9.45 21.69 -18.83
C PHE A 11 -10.42 22.86 -18.57
N PRO A 12 -11.62 22.63 -18.00
CA PRO A 12 -12.49 23.73 -17.62
C PRO A 12 -11.84 24.68 -16.62
N PHE A 13 -11.06 24.18 -15.66
CA PHE A 13 -10.30 25.02 -14.74
C PHE A 13 -9.30 25.92 -15.47
N PHE A 14 -8.50 25.39 -16.40
CA PHE A 14 -7.55 26.21 -17.17
C PHE A 14 -8.22 27.21 -18.12
N GLN A 15 -9.50 27.01 -18.43
CA GLN A 15 -10.31 27.95 -19.20
C GLN A 15 -11.13 28.90 -18.30
N SER A 16 -11.02 28.77 -16.98
CA SER A 16 -11.82 29.54 -16.04
C SER A 16 -11.23 30.92 -15.79
N GLU A 17 -12.08 31.84 -15.33
CA GLU A 17 -11.67 33.20 -14.98
C GLU A 17 -10.77 33.19 -13.73
N GLU A 18 -11.01 32.28 -12.79
CA GLU A 18 -10.20 32.08 -11.60
C GLU A 18 -8.76 31.68 -11.95
N TYR A 19 -8.56 30.83 -12.96
CA TYR A 19 -7.22 30.51 -13.46
C TYR A 19 -6.55 31.72 -14.13
N PHE A 20 -7.29 32.48 -14.94
CA PHE A 20 -6.74 33.64 -15.64
C PHE A 20 -6.40 34.81 -14.69
N THR A 21 -7.23 35.04 -13.68
CA THR A 21 -7.11 36.17 -12.76
C THR A 21 -6.36 35.84 -11.47
N GLY A 22 -6.28 34.55 -11.10
CA GLY A 22 -5.76 34.09 -9.82
C GLY A 22 -6.69 34.39 -8.63
N LEU A 23 -7.91 34.88 -8.89
CA LEU A 23 -8.87 35.28 -7.85
C LEU A 23 -10.09 34.36 -7.86
N PRO A 24 -10.52 33.84 -6.70
CA PRO A 24 -11.76 33.07 -6.61
C PRO A 24 -12.98 33.96 -6.83
N LYS A 25 -14.04 33.43 -7.46
CA LYS A 25 -15.34 34.12 -7.50
C LYS A 25 -16.06 33.95 -6.17
N SER A 26 -16.98 34.86 -5.89
CA SER A 26 -17.76 34.84 -4.65
C SER A 26 -18.66 33.61 -4.50
N ASP A 27 -19.00 32.95 -5.61
CA ASP A 27 -19.84 31.77 -5.68
C ASP A 27 -19.09 30.49 -6.11
N SER A 28 -17.76 30.54 -6.26
CA SER A 28 -16.97 29.40 -6.77
C SER A 28 -16.66 28.31 -5.74
N TYR A 29 -17.05 28.50 -4.47
CA TYR A 29 -16.87 27.49 -3.42
C TYR A 29 -18.09 27.45 -2.50
N PRO A 30 -18.48 26.26 -2.02
CA PRO A 30 -19.56 26.13 -1.04
C PRO A 30 -19.11 26.73 0.30
N GLU A 31 -20.00 27.46 0.97
CA GLU A 31 -19.75 28.02 2.31
C GLU A 31 -19.43 26.93 3.35
N ILE A 32 -20.01 25.74 3.15
CA ILE A 32 -19.79 24.57 4.00
C ILE A 32 -19.22 23.45 3.11
N PRO A 33 -17.95 23.05 3.31
CA PRO A 33 -17.36 21.97 2.54
C PRO A 33 -18.03 20.63 2.89
N PRO A 34 -18.06 19.68 1.94
CA PRO A 34 -18.68 18.37 2.15
C PRO A 34 -17.95 17.52 3.20
N THR A 35 -16.67 17.82 3.45
CA THR A 35 -15.84 17.20 4.48
C THR A 35 -15.12 18.26 5.28
N GLN A 36 -14.87 17.98 6.56
CA GLN A 36 -14.02 18.82 7.40
C GLN A 36 -12.56 18.39 7.20
N ASN A 37 -11.67 19.37 7.04
CA ASN A 37 -10.24 19.08 7.05
C ASN A 37 -9.80 18.70 8.45
N ASP A 38 -8.87 17.75 8.55
CA ASP A 38 -8.19 17.45 9.81
C ASP A 38 -6.93 18.31 9.93
N ASP A 39 -7.07 19.46 10.57
CA ASP A 39 -5.96 20.38 10.80
C ASP A 39 -5.13 20.01 12.05
N LYS A 40 -5.49 18.93 12.76
CA LYS A 40 -4.82 18.51 14.00
C LYS A 40 -3.70 17.51 13.74
N ILE A 41 -3.88 16.64 12.75
CA ILE A 41 -2.87 15.64 12.38
C ILE A 41 -1.73 16.32 11.60
N LYS A 42 -0.50 16.14 12.08
CA LYS A 42 0.70 16.54 11.33
C LYS A 42 1.15 15.38 10.46
N LEU A 43 1.55 15.70 9.22
CA LEU A 43 2.15 14.72 8.33
C LEU A 43 3.55 14.34 8.85
N SER A 44 3.83 13.03 8.86
CA SER A 44 5.16 12.51 9.16
C SER A 44 6.14 12.84 8.05
N ASP A 45 7.42 13.00 8.40
CA ASP A 45 8.48 13.17 7.42
C ASP A 45 8.64 11.90 6.56
N PRO A 46 8.97 12.05 5.26
CA PRO A 46 9.37 10.91 4.44
C PRO A 46 10.60 10.22 5.03
N PHE A 47 10.65 8.89 4.89
CA PHE A 47 11.76 8.08 5.39
C PHE A 47 12.30 7.15 4.30
N LEU A 48 13.51 6.63 4.51
CA LEU A 48 14.12 5.64 3.64
C LEU A 48 13.72 4.24 4.11
N LEU A 49 12.89 3.55 3.31
CA LEU A 49 12.40 2.20 3.64
C LEU A 49 13.54 1.21 3.92
N LYS A 50 14.65 1.34 3.19
CA LYS A 50 15.83 0.48 3.40
C LYS A 50 16.42 0.67 4.80
N GLU A 51 16.59 1.93 5.24
CA GLU A 51 17.14 2.24 6.56
C GLU A 51 16.21 1.72 7.66
N LEU A 52 14.90 1.90 7.50
CA LEU A 52 13.90 1.37 8.44
C LEU A 52 13.99 -0.17 8.57
N ILE A 53 14.18 -0.88 7.46
CA ILE A 53 14.37 -2.35 7.47
C ILE A 53 15.67 -2.72 8.18
N ASP A 54 16.77 -2.02 7.87
CA ASP A 54 18.09 -2.28 8.45
C ASP A 54 18.08 -2.02 9.98
N GLU A 55 17.38 -0.98 10.45
CA GLU A 55 17.21 -0.66 11.87
C GLU A 55 16.48 -1.76 12.66
N HIS A 56 15.55 -2.46 12.01
CA HIS A 56 14.75 -3.51 12.66
C HIS A 56 15.15 -4.94 12.24
N GLU A 57 16.36 -5.12 11.68
CA GLU A 57 16.83 -6.42 11.20
C GLU A 57 16.74 -7.53 12.27
N LYS A 58 16.99 -7.20 13.53
CA LYS A 58 16.91 -8.15 14.65
C LYS A 58 15.49 -8.65 14.91
N GLU A 59 14.50 -7.77 14.85
CA GLU A 59 13.08 -8.12 15.05
C GLU A 59 12.58 -8.97 13.89
N LEU A 60 12.92 -8.57 12.66
CA LEU A 60 12.60 -9.33 11.45
C LEU A 60 13.26 -10.72 11.46
N SER A 61 14.49 -10.82 11.96
CA SER A 61 15.19 -12.10 12.08
C SER A 61 14.52 -13.07 13.05
N ASN A 62 13.76 -12.56 14.02
CA ASN A 62 12.99 -13.35 14.98
C ASN A 62 11.58 -13.73 14.45
N GLY A 63 11.23 -13.34 13.22
CA GLY A 63 9.93 -13.65 12.61
C GLY A 63 8.81 -12.70 13.00
N SER A 64 9.11 -11.58 13.67
CA SER A 64 8.12 -10.56 14.02
C SER A 64 7.88 -9.59 12.85
N SER A 65 6.62 -9.42 12.47
CA SER A 65 6.21 -8.39 11.51
C SER A 65 6.23 -7.00 12.13
N ILE A 66 6.54 -5.99 11.32
CA ILE A 66 6.68 -4.60 11.77
C ILE A 66 5.65 -3.74 11.06
N SER A 67 4.87 -2.97 11.81
CA SER A 67 4.00 -1.93 11.24
C SER A 67 4.82 -0.69 10.93
N ILE A 68 4.77 -0.20 9.69
CA ILE A 68 5.47 1.02 9.26
C ILE A 68 4.76 2.26 9.80
N PHE A 69 3.42 2.22 9.89
CA PHE A 69 2.61 3.32 10.36
C PHE A 69 1.84 2.94 11.63
N PRO A 70 1.56 3.92 12.51
CA PRO A 70 0.66 3.74 13.65
C PRO A 70 -0.72 3.19 13.23
N ASP A 71 -1.37 2.45 14.14
CA ASP A 71 -2.69 1.85 13.91
C ASP A 71 -3.84 2.86 13.74
N GLU A 72 -3.57 4.14 13.99
CA GLU A 72 -4.51 5.25 13.81
C GLU A 72 -4.79 5.54 12.32
N TYR A 73 -3.87 5.16 11.43
CA TYR A 73 -4.05 5.33 9.99
C TYR A 73 -4.96 4.23 9.42
N GLN A 74 -5.83 4.61 8.48
CA GLN A 74 -6.70 3.67 7.78
C GLN A 74 -5.87 2.65 6.96
N THR A 75 -4.80 3.11 6.31
CA THR A 75 -3.90 2.26 5.54
C THR A 75 -2.89 1.61 6.47
N ARG A 76 -2.80 0.28 6.38
CA ARG A 76 -1.82 -0.51 7.13
C ARG A 76 -0.75 -1.01 6.19
N VAL A 77 0.50 -0.85 6.59
CA VAL A 77 1.66 -1.32 5.82
C VAL A 77 2.57 -2.07 6.77
N TYR A 78 2.85 -3.33 6.44
CA TYR A 78 3.66 -4.21 7.26
C TYR A 78 4.90 -4.68 6.50
N ILE A 79 6.03 -4.75 7.19
CA ILE A 79 7.19 -5.50 6.76
C ILE A 79 7.04 -6.91 7.30
N ILE A 80 6.96 -7.88 6.39
CA ILE A 80 6.78 -9.30 6.73
C ILE A 80 8.14 -9.99 6.62
N PRO A 81 8.63 -10.64 7.69
CA PRO A 81 9.92 -11.30 7.68
C PRO A 81 9.89 -12.63 6.93
N LYS A 82 11.04 -13.32 6.94
CA LYS A 82 11.12 -14.72 6.52
C LYS A 82 10.27 -15.59 7.44
N GLY A 83 9.56 -16.56 6.87
CA GLY A 83 8.75 -17.49 7.65
C GLY A 83 7.41 -17.81 7.00
N GLU A 84 6.56 -18.45 7.80
CA GLU A 84 5.17 -18.76 7.46
C GLU A 84 4.24 -17.71 8.04
N HIS A 85 3.53 -17.01 7.15
CA HIS A 85 2.68 -15.89 7.55
C HIS A 85 1.30 -16.03 6.95
N LEU A 86 0.30 -15.94 7.83
CA LEU A 86 -1.10 -15.90 7.43
C LEU A 86 -1.59 -14.47 7.32
N ILE A 87 -2.10 -14.09 6.15
CA ILE A 87 -2.70 -12.77 5.94
C ILE A 87 -4.14 -12.93 5.46
N ASP A 88 -5.06 -12.24 6.12
CA ASP A 88 -6.48 -12.20 5.79
C ASP A 88 -6.84 -10.90 5.06
N CYS A 89 -7.60 -11.00 3.97
CA CYS A 89 -8.05 -9.91 3.12
C CYS A 89 -9.44 -9.36 3.50
N ALA A 90 -9.96 -9.70 4.69
CA ALA A 90 -11.33 -9.41 5.11
C ALA A 90 -11.72 -7.91 5.10
N HIS A 91 -10.75 -7.00 5.11
CA HIS A 91 -10.99 -5.57 5.33
C HIS A 91 -10.54 -4.65 4.18
N GLY A 92 -9.99 -5.20 3.09
CA GLY A 92 -9.44 -4.40 2.00
C GLY A 92 -8.54 -5.22 1.09
N ASP A 93 -8.25 -4.66 -0.09
CA ASP A 93 -7.32 -5.29 -1.02
C ASP A 93 -5.93 -5.33 -0.39
N ILE A 94 -5.16 -6.35 -0.72
CA ILE A 94 -3.78 -6.49 -0.27
C ILE A 94 -2.86 -6.33 -1.46
N TRP A 95 -1.88 -5.44 -1.31
CA TRP A 95 -0.75 -5.37 -2.23
C TRP A 95 0.48 -5.92 -1.54
N LEU A 96 1.02 -7.01 -2.08
CA LEU A 96 2.25 -7.63 -1.63
C LEU A 96 3.38 -7.23 -2.55
N TRP A 97 4.51 -6.86 -1.96
CA TRP A 97 5.72 -6.50 -2.68
C TRP A 97 6.91 -7.26 -2.10
N GLN A 98 7.50 -8.14 -2.92
CA GLN A 98 8.66 -8.93 -2.53
C GLN A 98 9.92 -8.07 -2.58
N TYR A 99 10.17 -7.31 -1.51
CA TYR A 99 11.28 -6.36 -1.47
C TYR A 99 12.67 -7.02 -1.56
N LYS A 100 12.85 -8.19 -0.91
CA LYS A 100 14.13 -8.90 -0.87
C LYS A 100 13.92 -10.41 -0.85
N GLY A 101 14.79 -11.15 -1.52
CA GLY A 101 14.70 -12.62 -1.59
C GLY A 101 13.53 -13.08 -2.44
N HIS A 102 13.02 -14.26 -2.14
CA HIS A 102 11.89 -14.87 -2.83
C HIS A 102 10.85 -15.34 -1.80
N ALA A 103 9.60 -15.47 -2.23
CA ALA A 103 8.54 -16.06 -1.44
C ALA A 103 7.64 -16.93 -2.31
N LYS A 104 7.04 -17.94 -1.69
CA LYS A 104 5.92 -18.67 -2.28
C LYS A 104 4.63 -18.23 -1.60
N ALA A 105 3.69 -17.75 -2.39
CA ALA A 105 2.38 -17.30 -1.96
C ALA A 105 1.33 -18.35 -2.31
N ASN A 106 0.71 -18.97 -1.32
CA ASN A 106 -0.50 -19.76 -1.55
C ASN A 106 -1.71 -18.85 -1.33
N ILE A 107 -2.59 -18.76 -2.33
CA ILE A 107 -3.78 -17.91 -2.35
C ILE A 107 -4.99 -18.82 -2.49
N THR A 108 -5.99 -18.63 -1.64
CA THR A 108 -7.26 -19.37 -1.71
C THR A 108 -8.39 -18.39 -1.98
N THR A 109 -9.12 -18.51 -3.08
CA THR A 109 -10.24 -17.60 -3.34
C THR A 109 -11.48 -17.98 -2.53
N ASP A 110 -12.48 -17.08 -2.48
CA ASP A 110 -13.79 -17.40 -1.88
C ASP A 110 -14.50 -18.60 -2.56
N THR A 111 -14.15 -18.92 -3.82
CA THR A 111 -14.62 -20.12 -4.52
C THR A 111 -13.86 -21.40 -4.15
N LYS A 112 -12.92 -21.31 -3.20
CA LYS A 112 -11.98 -22.37 -2.79
C LYS A 112 -11.04 -22.82 -3.91
N GLU A 113 -10.80 -21.97 -4.89
CA GLU A 113 -9.74 -22.21 -5.86
C GLU A 113 -8.41 -21.87 -5.22
N GLU A 114 -7.46 -22.79 -5.31
CA GLU A 114 -6.11 -22.61 -4.78
C GLU A 114 -5.17 -22.27 -5.94
N SER A 115 -4.33 -21.26 -5.72
CA SER A 115 -3.28 -20.87 -6.64
C SER A 115 -2.00 -20.62 -5.87
N THR A 116 -0.87 -21.03 -6.46
CA THR A 116 0.45 -20.77 -5.91
C THR A 116 1.18 -19.82 -6.85
N LEU A 117 1.74 -18.75 -6.28
CA LEU A 117 2.60 -17.82 -6.99
C LEU A 117 4.00 -17.86 -6.37
N ASP A 118 5.02 -18.00 -7.21
CA ASP A 118 6.40 -17.74 -6.84
C ASP A 118 6.66 -16.24 -7.08
N LEU A 119 7.11 -15.55 -6.04
CA LEU A 119 7.43 -14.12 -6.06
C LEU A 119 8.95 -13.97 -5.96
N GLU A 120 9.57 -13.45 -7.01
CA GLU A 120 10.98 -13.10 -7.03
C GLU A 120 11.19 -11.69 -6.49
N LYS A 121 12.46 -11.32 -6.28
CA LYS A 121 12.82 -9.98 -5.83
C LYS A 121 12.25 -8.91 -6.77
N MET A 122 11.57 -7.92 -6.19
CA MET A 122 10.84 -6.83 -6.85
C MET A 122 9.53 -7.23 -7.53
N ASP A 123 9.12 -8.49 -7.48
CA ASP A 123 7.77 -8.85 -7.90
C ASP A 123 6.74 -8.25 -6.94
N SER A 124 5.58 -7.94 -7.49
CA SER A 124 4.45 -7.48 -6.69
C SER A 124 3.17 -8.12 -7.19
N VAL A 125 2.29 -8.47 -6.25
CA VAL A 125 0.97 -9.02 -6.54
C VAL A 125 -0.07 -8.20 -5.82
N TYR A 126 -1.17 -7.95 -6.52
CA TYR A 126 -2.34 -7.30 -5.96
C TYR A 126 -3.45 -8.35 -5.81
N LEU A 127 -3.98 -8.44 -4.60
CA LEU A 127 -5.01 -9.39 -4.19
C LEU A 127 -6.27 -8.59 -3.87
N HIS A 128 -7.33 -8.85 -4.61
CA HIS A 128 -8.60 -8.14 -4.43
C HIS A 128 -9.37 -8.71 -3.22
N VAL A 129 -10.12 -7.88 -2.50
CA VAL A 129 -11.10 -8.30 -1.47
C VAL A 129 -11.96 -9.41 -2.06
N HIS A 130 -12.23 -10.46 -1.28
CA HIS A 130 -12.87 -11.72 -1.68
C HIS A 130 -11.91 -12.79 -2.24
N TRP A 131 -10.60 -12.52 -2.27
CA TRP A 131 -9.58 -13.56 -2.48
C TRP A 131 -8.88 -13.80 -1.14
N THR A 132 -9.20 -14.93 -0.53
CA THR A 132 -8.87 -15.30 0.84
C THR A 132 -7.40 -15.72 1.02
N LYS A 133 -6.97 -15.61 2.29
CA LYS A 133 -5.89 -16.34 2.97
C LYS A 133 -4.58 -16.55 2.17
N PHE A 134 -3.58 -15.73 2.50
CA PHE A 134 -2.20 -15.87 2.02
C PHE A 134 -1.34 -16.66 3.00
N GLU A 135 -0.54 -17.61 2.51
CA GLU A 135 0.58 -18.24 3.24
C GLU A 135 1.89 -17.99 2.49
N SER A 136 2.81 -17.23 3.09
CA SER A 136 4.20 -17.08 2.59
C SER A 136 5.07 -18.22 3.07
N LYS A 137 6.00 -18.73 2.24
CA LYS A 137 7.16 -19.53 2.69
C LYS A 137 8.43 -18.98 2.05
N SER A 138 9.42 -18.62 2.86
CA SER A 138 10.78 -18.35 2.40
C SER A 138 11.60 -19.65 2.35
N ASN A 139 12.20 -20.03 1.21
CA ASN A 139 13.10 -21.21 1.20
C ASN A 139 14.42 -20.86 1.86
N THR A 140 14.92 -21.80 2.66
CA THR A 140 16.11 -21.67 3.52
C THR A 140 17.44 -21.94 2.81
N ASN A 141 17.48 -21.88 1.47
CA ASN A 141 18.67 -22.29 0.70
C ASN A 141 19.38 -21.12 0.03
N GLU A 142 19.89 -20.18 0.82
CA GLU A 142 21.09 -19.43 0.43
C GLU A 142 22.11 -19.53 1.57
N SER A 143 22.82 -20.67 1.56
CA SER A 143 24.09 -20.82 2.24
C SER A 143 25.09 -19.83 1.65
N ASN A 144 25.62 -18.95 2.51
CA ASN A 144 26.88 -18.24 2.39
C ASN A 144 27.79 -18.76 1.27
N GLN A 145 27.96 -17.98 0.20
CA GLN A 145 29.18 -18.02 -0.61
C GLN A 145 29.60 -16.60 -0.99
N TYR A 146 30.60 -16.14 -0.24
CA TYR A 146 31.58 -15.05 -0.44
C TYR A 146 31.10 -13.60 -0.44
#